data_AF-A0AAD5M4H6-F1
#
_entry.id   AF-A0AAD5M4H6-F1
#
_cell.length_a   1.000
_cell.length_b   1.000
_cell.length_c   1.000
_cell.angle_alpha   90.00
_cell.angle_beta   90.00
_cell.angle_gamma   90.00
#
_symmetry.space_group_name_H-M   'P 1'
#
loop_
_entity.id
_entity.type
_entity.pdbx_description
1 polymer ?
#
loop_
_entity_poly.entity_id
_entity_poly.type
_entity_poly.pdbx_seq_one_letter_code
_entity_poly.pdbx_strand_id
1 'polypeptide(L)'
;MALIFFGVLLTTIENIVSSHARLRRSKDAQWKAFVSTAVNEKKLPAWLRIIFRSRHVVEMCYNSWSYVARTGCEELYTLLEDLHKYNVELPVDLALRPFQQMKDAF
;
A
#
# COMPACT_ATOMS: atom_id res chain seq x y z
N MET A 1 -17.70 -7.48 -9.30
CA MET A 1 -17.15 -6.47 -8.37
C MET A 1 -15.74 -6.81 -7.86
N ALA A 2 -15.46 -8.02 -7.35
CA ALA A 2 -14.13 -8.39 -6.80
C ALA A 2 -12.95 -8.24 -7.79
N LEU A 3 -13.15 -8.54 -9.09
CA LEU A 3 -12.13 -8.37 -10.13
C LEU A 3 -11.70 -6.91 -10.33
N ILE A 4 -12.62 -5.95 -10.15
CA ILE A 4 -12.31 -4.52 -10.30
C ILE A 4 -11.39 -4.07 -9.16
N PHE A 5 -11.66 -4.49 -7.92
CA PHE A 5 -10.82 -4.17 -6.77
C PHE A 5 -9.40 -4.74 -6.90
N PHE A 6 -9.26 -5.94 -7.45
CA PHE A 6 -7.96 -6.55 -7.72
C PHE A 6 -7.17 -5.80 -8.80
N GLY A 7 -7.83 -5.40 -9.89
CA GLY A 7 -7.20 -4.62 -10.95
C GLY A 7 -6.66 -3.28 -10.45
N VAL A 8 -7.47 -2.53 -9.68
CA VAL A 8 -7.06 -1.25 -9.10
C VAL A 8 -5.85 -1.41 -8.18
N LEU A 9 -5.83 -2.44 -7.34
CA LEU A 9 -4.70 -2.73 -6.46
C LEU A 9 -3.40 -2.95 -7.25
N LEU A 10 -3.43 -3.82 -8.27
CA LEU A 10 -2.25 -4.12 -9.07
C LEU A 10 -1.76 -2.90 -9.85
N THR A 11 -2.66 -2.13 -10.46
CA THR A 11 -2.30 -0.90 -11.16
C THR A 11 -1.68 0.13 -10.21
N THR A 12 -2.21 0.28 -8.99
CA THR A 12 -1.59 1.18 -8.00
C THR A 12 -0.19 0.72 -7.59
N ILE A 13 0.01 -0.57 -7.37
CA ILE A 13 1.34 -1.13 -7.07
C ILE A 13 2.30 -0.87 -8.23
N GLU A 14 1.90 -1.12 -9.47
CA GLU A 14 2.71 -0.89 -10.66
C GLU A 14 3.07 0.59 -10.83
N ASN A 15 2.12 1.49 -10.62
CA ASN A 15 2.34 2.94 -10.66
C ASN A 15 3.37 3.39 -9.62
N ILE A 16 3.30 2.86 -8.39
CA ILE A 16 4.25 3.18 -7.33
C ILE A 16 5.62 2.61 -7.64
N VAL A 17 5.69 1.34 -8.05
CA VAL A 17 6.97 0.69 -8.39
C VAL A 17 7.64 1.42 -9.55
N SER A 18 6.90 1.75 -10.61
CA SER A 18 7.46 2.47 -11.77
C SER A 18 7.89 3.89 -11.43
N SER A 19 7.12 4.65 -10.65
CA SER A 19 7.46 6.01 -10.25
C SER A 19 8.69 6.06 -9.33
N HIS A 20 8.77 5.12 -8.38
CA HIS A 20 9.84 5.08 -7.39
C HIS A 20 11.11 4.39 -7.90
N ALA A 21 11.00 3.45 -8.85
CA ALA A 21 12.15 2.84 -9.51
C ALA A 21 12.94 3.87 -10.33
N ARG A 22 12.26 4.80 -11.01
CA ARG A 22 12.89 5.93 -11.72
C ARG A 22 13.79 6.79 -10.80
N LEU A 23 13.52 6.79 -9.50
CA LEU A 23 14.23 7.59 -8.50
C LEU A 23 15.15 6.75 -7.59
N ARG A 24 15.42 5.48 -7.96
CA ARG A 24 16.24 4.51 -7.19
C ARG A 24 15.83 4.40 -5.71
N ARG A 25 14.54 4.51 -5.41
CA ARG A 25 14.05 4.51 -4.03
C ARG A 25 13.99 3.10 -3.43
N SER A 26 14.21 3.01 -2.12
CA SER A 26 14.18 1.76 -1.38
C SER A 26 12.79 1.13 -1.40
N LYS A 27 12.72 -0.19 -1.15
CA LYS A 27 11.46 -0.91 -0.97
C LYS A 27 10.60 -0.35 0.17
N ASP A 28 11.24 0.18 1.21
CA ASP A 28 10.57 0.88 2.32
C ASP A 28 9.84 2.15 1.85
N ALA A 29 10.45 2.95 0.97
CA ALA A 29 9.81 4.14 0.42
C ALA A 29 8.60 3.77 -0.47
N GLN A 30 8.73 2.72 -1.30
CA GLN A 30 7.63 2.19 -2.10
C GLN A 30 6.47 1.71 -1.22
N TRP A 31 6.80 1.00 -0.13
CA TRP A 31 5.80 0.53 0.83
C TRP A 31 5.07 1.69 1.52
N LYS A 32 5.79 2.73 1.96
CA LYS A 32 5.19 3.92 2.57
C LYS A 32 4.27 4.65 1.58
N ALA A 33 4.69 4.82 0.34
CA ALA A 33 3.85 5.41 -0.70
C ALA A 33 2.57 4.59 -0.92
N PHE A 34 2.67 3.26 -0.95
CA PHE A 34 1.52 2.37 -1.06
C PHE A 34 0.53 2.52 0.09
N VAL A 35 1.01 2.51 1.33
CA VAL A 35 0.16 2.69 2.51
C VAL A 35 -0.49 4.08 2.49
N SER A 36 0.25 5.14 2.17
CA SER A 36 -0.30 6.49 2.04
C SER A 36 -1.42 6.57 1.00
N THR A 37 -1.22 6.01 -0.21
CA THR A 37 -2.25 5.99 -1.25
C THR A 37 -3.47 5.22 -0.80
N ALA A 38 -3.28 4.04 -0.21
CA ALA A 38 -4.38 3.18 0.22
C ALA A 38 -5.21 3.80 1.34
N VAL A 39 -4.58 4.55 2.25
CA VAL A 39 -5.26 5.30 3.31
C VAL A 39 -6.04 6.47 2.74
N ASN A 40 -5.43 7.26 1.85
CA ASN A 40 -6.09 8.40 1.19
C ASN A 40 -7.33 7.95 0.40
N GLU A 41 -7.26 6.77 -0.24
CA GLU A 41 -8.39 6.21 -0.99
C GLU A 41 -9.42 5.45 -0.13
N LYS A 42 -9.20 5.33 1.18
CA LYS A 42 -10.03 4.51 2.08
C LYS A 42 -10.17 3.05 1.61
N LYS A 43 -9.06 2.48 1.12
CA LYS A 43 -8.98 1.11 0.58
C LYS A 43 -7.96 0.24 1.30
N LEU A 44 -7.21 0.77 2.27
CA LEU A 44 -6.16 0.04 2.97
C LEU A 44 -6.63 -1.31 3.55
N PRO A 45 -7.75 -1.42 4.30
CA PRO A 45 -8.18 -2.70 4.85
C PRO A 45 -8.48 -3.72 3.74
N ALA A 46 -9.19 -3.28 2.69
CA ALA A 46 -9.59 -4.12 1.57
C ALA A 46 -8.36 -4.64 0.78
N TRP A 47 -7.37 -3.78 0.53
CA TRP A 47 -6.16 -4.14 -0.19
C TRP A 47 -5.27 -5.08 0.61
N LEU A 48 -5.06 -4.83 1.89
CA LEU A 48 -4.33 -5.77 2.76
C LEU A 48 -5.02 -7.13 2.83
N ARG A 49 -6.36 -7.15 2.86
CA ARG A 49 -7.13 -8.39 2.85
C ARG A 49 -6.92 -9.21 1.59
N ILE A 50 -6.87 -8.55 0.43
CA ILE A 50 -6.57 -9.23 -0.84
C ILE A 50 -5.16 -9.83 -0.82
N ILE A 51 -4.16 -9.09 -0.32
CA ILE A 51 -2.77 -9.54 -0.25
C ILE A 51 -2.63 -10.73 0.71
N PHE A 52 -3.15 -10.62 1.94
CA PHE A 52 -2.97 -11.65 2.98
C PHE A 52 -3.89 -12.87 2.82
N ARG A 53 -4.96 -12.78 2.03
CA ARG A 53 -5.74 -13.97 1.63
C ARG A 53 -5.13 -14.72 0.46
N SER A 54 -4.15 -14.15 -0.24
CA SER A 54 -3.43 -14.87 -1.28
C SER A 54 -2.51 -15.91 -0.64
N ARG A 55 -2.93 -17.17 -0.69
CA ARG A 55 -2.17 -18.31 -0.15
C ARG A 55 -0.74 -18.33 -0.66
N HIS A 56 -0.55 -18.09 -1.97
CA HIS A 56 0.78 -18.06 -2.58
C HIS A 56 1.67 -16.97 -1.98
N VAL A 57 1.13 -15.76 -1.74
CA VAL A 57 1.88 -14.67 -1.10
C VAL A 57 2.25 -15.02 0.33
N VAL A 58 1.31 -15.59 1.10
CA VAL A 58 1.57 -15.98 2.49
C VAL A 58 2.66 -17.05 2.57
N GLU A 59 2.57 -18.09 1.74
CA GLU A 59 3.54 -19.19 1.73
C GLU A 59 4.94 -18.76 1.25
N MET A 60 5.03 -17.82 0.30
CA MET A 60 6.32 -17.36 -0.24
C MET A 60 6.98 -16.25 0.58
N CYS A 61 6.19 -15.42 1.29
CA CYS A 61 6.70 -14.23 1.96
C CYS A 61 6.68 -14.34 3.50
N TYR A 62 5.98 -15.32 4.08
CA TYR A 62 5.82 -15.45 5.53
C TYR A 62 6.17 -16.85 6.01
N ASN A 63 6.76 -16.92 7.20
CA ASN A 63 6.93 -18.19 7.89
C ASN A 63 5.58 -18.71 8.41
N SER A 64 5.45 -20.03 8.55
CA SER A 64 4.24 -20.70 9.05
C SER A 64 3.86 -20.28 10.49
N TRP A 65 4.82 -19.85 11.29
CA TRP A 65 4.60 -19.34 12.65
C TRP A 65 4.29 -17.84 12.71
N SER A 66 4.32 -17.13 11.58
CA SER A 66 4.00 -15.70 11.53
C SER A 66 2.55 -15.43 11.91
N TYR A 67 2.28 -14.23 12.44
CA TYR A 67 0.92 -13.82 12.79
C TYR A 67 -0.04 -13.92 11.60
N VAL A 68 0.38 -13.44 10.42
CA VAL A 68 -0.41 -13.51 9.17
C VAL A 68 -0.77 -14.95 8.82
N ALA A 69 0.19 -15.88 8.84
CA ALA A 69 -0.05 -17.27 8.49
C ALA A 69 -0.96 -18.00 9.50
N ARG A 70 -0.94 -17.60 10.77
CA ARG A 70 -1.71 -18.24 11.84
C ARG A 70 -3.12 -17.68 12.00
N THR A 71 -3.32 -16.39 11.78
CA THR A 71 -4.59 -15.70 12.10
C THR A 71 -5.29 -15.12 10.87
N GLY A 72 -4.61 -15.02 9.73
CA GLY A 72 -5.12 -14.32 8.55
C GLY A 72 -5.30 -12.81 8.73
N CYS A 73 -4.84 -12.27 9.88
CA CYS A 73 -4.96 -10.86 10.26
C CYS A 73 -6.39 -10.29 10.20
N GLU A 74 -7.43 -11.09 10.46
CA GLU A 74 -8.82 -10.61 10.35
C GLU A 74 -9.13 -9.46 11.33
N GLU A 75 -8.52 -9.46 12.52
CA GLU A 75 -8.63 -8.38 13.52
C GLU A 75 -8.09 -7.04 13.03
N LEU A 76 -7.06 -7.08 12.17
CA LEU A 76 -6.44 -5.89 11.60
C LEU A 76 -7.43 -5.13 10.70
N TYR A 77 -8.31 -5.85 10.00
CA TYR A 77 -9.27 -5.21 9.09
C TYR A 77 -10.27 -4.35 9.86
N THR A 78 -10.82 -4.87 10.98
CA THR A 78 -11.73 -4.11 11.84
C THR A 78 -11.06 -2.85 12.39
N LEU A 79 -9.82 -2.98 12.86
CA LEU A 79 -9.05 -1.84 13.38
C LEU A 79 -8.80 -0.78 12.30
N LEU A 80 -8.48 -1.20 11.08
CA LEU A 80 -8.19 -0.28 9.98
C LEU A 80 -9.45 0.32 9.35
N GLU A 81 -10.61 -0.33 9.45
CA GLU A 81 -11.88 0.26 9.02
C GLU A 81 -12.21 1.52 9.81
N ASP A 82 -11.83 1.60 11.09
CA ASP A 82 -12.00 2.80 11.91
C ASP A 82 -11.20 4.00 11.38
N LEU A 83 -10.11 3.78 10.64
CA LEU A 83 -9.35 4.86 10.02
C LEU A 83 -10.14 5.60 8.93
N HIS A 84 -11.12 4.94 8.30
CA HIS A 84 -11.95 5.56 7.26
C HIS A 84 -12.84 6.70 7.79
N LYS A 85 -13.02 6.79 9.12
CA LYS A 85 -13.69 7.89 9.80
C LYS A 85 -12.94 9.22 9.65
N TYR A 86 -11.63 9.15 9.46
CA TYR A 86 -10.79 10.32 9.27
C TYR A 86 -10.63 10.64 7.78
N ASN A 87 -10.62 11.93 7.44
CA ASN A 87 -10.22 12.37 6.11
C ASN A 87 -8.71 12.61 6.12
N VAL A 88 -7.95 11.60 5.70
CA VAL A 88 -6.50 11.63 5.76
C VAL A 88 -5.96 12.00 4.37
N GLU A 89 -5.08 12.99 4.33
CA GLU A 89 -4.35 13.39 3.12
C GLU A 89 -2.84 13.24 3.39
N LEU A 90 -2.33 12.02 3.22
CA LEU A 90 -0.91 11.73 3.35
C LEU A 90 -0.17 12.06 2.05
N PRO A 91 1.03 12.64 2.12
CA PRO A 91 1.88 12.75 0.95
C PRO A 91 2.27 11.34 0.49
N VAL A 92 1.73 10.92 -0.66
CA VAL A 92 2.14 9.66 -1.32
C VAL A 92 3.61 9.76 -1.76
N ASP A 93 4.01 10.97 -2.14
CA ASP A 93 5.34 11.29 -2.62
C ASP A 93 6.15 12.08 -1.58
N LEU A 94 6.21 11.57 -0.34
CA LEU A 94 6.92 12.22 0.77
C LEU A 94 8.38 12.60 0.44
N ALA A 95 8.96 12.01 -0.61
CA ALA A 95 10.29 12.29 -1.13
C ALA A 95 10.38 13.01 -2.50
N LEU A 96 9.25 13.37 -3.15
CA LEU A 96 9.23 14.21 -4.37
C LEU A 96 9.13 15.70 -4.10
N ARG A 97 8.66 16.11 -2.91
CA ARG A 97 8.55 17.54 -2.57
C ARG A 97 9.84 18.34 -2.80
N PRO A 98 11.05 17.83 -2.46
CA PRO A 98 12.28 18.55 -2.78
C PRO A 98 12.58 18.65 -4.28
N PHE A 99 12.11 17.71 -5.10
CA PHE A 99 12.41 17.65 -6.54
C PHE A 99 11.41 18.42 -7.40
N GLN A 100 10.14 18.51 -7.00
CA GLN A 100 9.17 19.40 -7.66
C GLN A 100 9.50 20.87 -7.39
N GLN A 101 9.89 21.22 -6.16
CA GLN A 101 10.31 22.60 -5.84
C GLN A 101 11.56 23.05 -6.61
N MET A 102 12.44 22.13 -7.03
CA MET A 102 13.59 22.50 -7.88
C MET A 102 13.20 22.81 -9.33
N LYS A 103 12.12 22.23 -9.86
CA LYS A 103 11.68 22.51 -11.23
C LYS A 103 11.00 23.88 -11.40
N ASP A 104 10.42 24.40 -10.32
CA ASP A 104 9.81 25.74 -10.32
C ASP A 104 10.83 26.85 -10.00
N ALA A 105 12.10 26.50 -9.74
CA ALA A 105 13.16 27.43 -9.33
C ALA A 105 14.20 27.72 -10.43
N PHE A 106 14.05 27.16 -11.64
CA PHE A 106 14.90 27.42 -12.80
C PHE A 106 14.10 27.88 -14.00
#